data_AF-A0A421FEV1-F1
#
_entry.id   AF-A0A421FEV1-F1
#
_cell.length_a   1.000
_cell.length_b   1.000
_cell.length_c   1.000
_cell.angle_alpha   90.00
_cell.angle_beta   90.00
_cell.angle_gamma   90.00
#
_symmetry.space_group_name_H-M   'P 1'
#
loop_
_entity.id
_entity.type
_entity.pdbx_description
1 polymer ?
#
loop_
_entity_poly.entity_id
_entity_poly.type
_entity_poly.pdbx_seq_one_letter_code
_entity_poly.pdbx_strand_id
1 'polypeptide(L)'
;MPTKRAPRFRALPGIYAGYTVGRQFQYIGKFCFSWTPTLNNVAGRIAGEIETNVNGLQVAIYDDEARFWNYVMTDSSCDCYCKVSPRHTKGVFNVTATNTHQVTPFSFNVDIHEHLRPRFWYVALARCVPGGDTYKPSFAEITESNFRKYYFSSWYKIHMTQGDGGELPVQQQGMPAIYAVMTALSGAAAAAQIVAARRMRHSESFHPIMKLLTMVVLFFFLCNALLFLHFSTHQFNGLGVPFFKYAAKITEVFVRVALPIIVLIASFLSPWVREKTVVAITTSVDCTIYLTLIYMLWPSRAPRYFERLYSVSSPSEKESLRDQHLPTEEL
;
A
#
# COMPACT_ATOMS: atom_id res chain seq x y z
N MET A 1 -7.31 17.87 19.65
CA MET A 1 -7.72 17.78 18.23
C MET A 1 -6.58 17.14 17.42
N PRO A 2 -6.73 15.91 16.91
CA PRO A 2 -5.92 15.47 15.80
C PRO A 2 -6.70 15.80 14.52
N THR A 3 -6.23 16.78 13.76
CA THR A 3 -6.60 16.91 12.35
C THR A 3 -6.22 15.59 11.67
N LYS A 4 -7.19 14.71 11.42
CA LYS A 4 -7.04 13.55 10.55
C LYS A 4 -6.85 14.07 9.12
N ARG A 5 -5.67 14.63 8.82
CA ARG A 5 -5.25 14.87 7.43
C ARG A 5 -5.31 13.50 6.76
N ALA A 6 -6.16 13.40 5.73
CA ALA A 6 -6.14 12.25 4.84
C ALA A 6 -4.68 12.02 4.40
N PRO A 7 -4.17 10.78 4.46
CA PRO A 7 -2.78 10.51 4.08
C PRO A 7 -2.57 10.95 2.63
N ARG A 8 -1.77 12.01 2.44
CA ARG A 8 -1.60 12.70 1.14
C ARG A 8 -0.93 11.85 0.05
N PHE A 9 -0.37 10.68 0.39
CA PHE A 9 0.38 9.83 -0.55
C PHE A 9 0.16 8.33 -0.32
N ARG A 10 -1.08 7.88 -0.09
CA ARG A 10 -1.39 6.45 -0.27
C ARG A 10 -1.73 6.22 -1.74
N ALA A 11 -1.11 5.21 -2.35
CA ALA A 11 -1.63 4.69 -3.61
C ALA A 11 -3.09 4.31 -3.39
N LEU A 12 -3.94 4.81 -4.26
CA LEU A 12 -5.38 4.56 -4.19
C LEU A 12 -5.64 3.26 -4.93
N PRO A 13 -6.10 2.21 -4.24
CA PRO A 13 -6.60 1.03 -4.92
C PRO A 13 -7.95 1.34 -5.58
N GLY A 14 -8.29 0.61 -6.64
CA GLY A 14 -9.65 0.52 -7.18
C GLY A 14 -10.57 -0.28 -6.24
N ILE A 15 -10.02 -1.16 -5.40
CA ILE A 15 -10.79 -1.97 -4.45
C ILE A 15 -10.43 -1.64 -3.00
N TYR A 16 -11.43 -1.33 -2.20
CA TYR A 16 -11.36 -1.16 -0.75
C TYR A 16 -12.15 -2.26 -0.06
N ALA A 17 -11.46 -3.20 0.57
CA ALA A 17 -12.11 -4.28 1.30
C ALA A 17 -11.52 -4.47 2.70
N GLY A 18 -12.37 -4.83 3.66
CA GLY A 18 -11.93 -5.18 5.00
C GLY A 18 -13.03 -5.11 6.04
N TYR A 19 -12.60 -5.19 7.30
CA TYR A 19 -13.44 -5.00 8.47
C TYR A 19 -13.12 -3.67 9.14
N THR A 20 -14.15 -2.96 9.60
CA THR A 20 -13.95 -1.72 10.37
C THR A 20 -14.83 -1.67 11.61
N VAL A 21 -14.27 -1.09 12.66
CA VAL A 21 -15.00 -0.63 13.85
C VAL A 21 -14.92 0.89 13.84
N GLY A 22 -16.00 1.53 13.40
CA GLY A 22 -16.10 2.97 13.27
C GLY A 22 -16.87 3.60 14.42
N ARG A 23 -16.60 4.87 14.74
CA ARG A 23 -17.40 5.67 15.67
C ARG A 23 -18.12 6.76 14.89
N GLN A 24 -19.43 6.62 14.75
CA GLN A 24 -20.36 7.46 13.97
C GLN A 24 -20.03 7.71 12.49
N PHE A 25 -18.78 7.99 12.13
CA PHE A 25 -18.35 8.31 10.78
C PHE A 25 -16.96 7.72 10.51
N GLN A 26 -16.85 6.91 9.48
CA GLN A 26 -15.64 6.22 9.08
C GLN A 26 -15.38 6.42 7.59
N TYR A 27 -14.28 7.09 7.27
CA TYR A 27 -13.79 7.16 5.90
C TYR A 27 -13.31 5.78 5.42
N ILE A 28 -13.72 5.38 4.22
CA ILE A 28 -13.33 4.11 3.62
C ILE A 28 -12.25 4.31 2.56
N GLY A 29 -12.53 5.12 1.54
CA GLY A 29 -11.68 5.22 0.38
C GLY A 29 -11.99 6.43 -0.49
N LYS A 30 -11.06 6.73 -1.40
CA LYS A 30 -11.24 7.78 -2.40
C LYS A 30 -10.65 7.34 -3.73
N PHE A 31 -11.28 7.73 -4.82
CA PHE A 31 -10.82 7.38 -6.15
C PHE A 31 -11.00 8.57 -7.08
N CYS A 32 -10.10 8.72 -8.04
CA CYS A 32 -10.19 9.79 -9.02
C CYS A 32 -10.74 9.23 -10.32
N PHE A 33 -11.97 9.61 -10.61
CA PHE A 33 -12.62 9.27 -11.88
C PHE A 33 -12.18 10.25 -12.96
N SER A 34 -12.18 9.77 -14.20
CA SER A 34 -12.00 10.60 -15.39
C SER A 34 -13.24 11.45 -15.64
N TRP A 35 -13.32 12.04 -16.82
CA TRP A 35 -14.48 12.79 -17.28
C TRP A 35 -14.81 12.39 -18.72
N THR A 36 -16.05 12.62 -19.13
CA THR A 36 -16.56 12.37 -20.47
C THR A 36 -17.07 13.68 -21.07
N PRO A 37 -17.00 13.91 -22.40
CA PRO A 37 -17.44 15.19 -22.98
C PRO A 37 -18.91 15.56 -22.73
N THR A 38 -19.74 14.57 -22.38
CA THR A 38 -21.18 14.74 -22.18
C THR A 38 -21.61 14.09 -20.88
N LEU A 39 -22.46 14.76 -20.11
CA LEU A 39 -23.03 14.26 -18.85
C LEU A 39 -23.76 12.91 -18.98
N ASN A 40 -24.22 12.53 -20.17
CA ASN A 40 -24.89 11.24 -20.39
C ASN A 40 -23.95 10.04 -20.28
N ASN A 41 -22.65 10.24 -20.51
CA ASN A 41 -21.67 9.16 -20.52
C ASN A 41 -21.12 8.93 -19.11
N VAL A 42 -21.08 7.67 -18.71
CA VAL A 42 -20.54 7.26 -17.41
C VAL A 42 -19.01 7.44 -17.41
N ALA A 43 -18.51 8.29 -16.53
CA ALA A 43 -17.09 8.52 -16.32
C ALA A 43 -16.46 7.46 -15.39
N GLY A 44 -17.28 6.81 -14.56
CA GLY A 44 -16.88 5.68 -13.74
C GLY A 44 -18.02 5.17 -12.87
N ARG A 45 -17.73 4.18 -12.04
CA ARG A 45 -18.73 3.49 -11.22
C ARG A 45 -18.19 3.22 -9.82
N ILE A 46 -19.04 3.41 -8.82
CA ILE A 46 -18.80 2.99 -7.44
C ILE A 46 -19.82 1.90 -7.13
N ALA A 47 -19.35 0.66 -7.00
CA ALA A 47 -20.14 -0.46 -6.53
C ALA A 47 -19.64 -0.90 -5.16
N GLY A 48 -20.50 -1.46 -4.32
CA GLY A 48 -20.05 -2.03 -3.07
C GLY A 48 -21.01 -3.00 -2.43
N GLU A 49 -20.44 -3.84 -1.59
CA GLU A 49 -21.13 -4.82 -0.74
C GLU A 49 -20.77 -4.50 0.71
N ILE A 50 -21.78 -4.41 1.57
CA ILE A 50 -21.63 -4.06 2.98
C ILE A 50 -22.41 -5.06 3.81
N GLU A 51 -21.74 -5.65 4.79
CA GLU A 51 -22.34 -6.52 5.78
C GLU A 51 -22.19 -5.89 7.17
N THR A 52 -23.28 -5.86 7.92
CA THR A 52 -23.30 -5.29 9.26
C THR A 52 -24.42 -5.90 10.08
N ASN A 53 -24.16 -6.06 11.38
CA ASN A 53 -25.14 -6.48 12.38
C ASN A 53 -25.78 -5.29 13.12
N VAL A 54 -25.57 -4.05 12.63
CA VAL A 54 -26.07 -2.84 13.30
C VAL A 54 -27.08 -2.07 12.44
N ASN A 55 -28.23 -1.70 13.03
CA ASN A 55 -29.33 -1.03 12.33
C ASN A 55 -29.10 0.48 12.15
N GLY A 56 -29.33 1.05 10.97
CA GLY A 56 -29.15 2.49 10.74
C GLY A 56 -27.70 2.87 10.40
N LEU A 57 -26.90 1.90 9.93
CA LEU A 57 -25.69 2.20 9.19
C LEU A 57 -26.07 2.74 7.80
N GLN A 58 -25.32 3.72 7.33
CA GLN A 58 -25.50 4.37 6.04
C GLN A 58 -24.16 4.40 5.31
N VAL A 59 -24.18 4.27 3.99
CA VAL A 59 -23.04 4.60 3.13
C VAL A 59 -23.30 5.94 2.47
N ALA A 60 -22.34 6.84 2.59
CA ALA A 60 -22.41 8.20 2.07
C ALA A 60 -21.28 8.44 1.06
N ILE A 61 -21.64 9.07 -0.04
CA ILE A 61 -20.77 9.33 -1.19
C ILE A 61 -20.62 10.84 -1.37
N TYR A 62 -19.40 11.27 -1.64
CA TYR A 62 -19.02 12.68 -1.78
C TYR A 62 -18.11 12.86 -3.00
N ASP A 63 -18.10 14.06 -3.57
CA ASP A 63 -17.03 14.51 -4.47
C ASP A 63 -16.10 15.51 -3.77
N ASP A 64 -15.12 16.02 -4.50
CA ASP A 64 -14.13 16.98 -4.03
C ASP A 64 -14.58 18.45 -4.11
N GLU A 65 -15.83 18.73 -4.48
CA GLU A 65 -16.37 20.08 -4.45
C GLU A 65 -16.39 20.62 -3.02
N ALA A 66 -16.18 21.94 -2.89
CA ALA A 66 -16.00 22.59 -1.60
C ALA A 66 -17.16 22.35 -0.61
N ARG A 67 -18.38 22.13 -1.12
CA ARG A 67 -19.60 21.92 -0.32
C ARG A 67 -19.80 20.49 0.19
N PHE A 68 -19.02 19.52 -0.30
CA PHE A 68 -19.18 18.09 0.02
C PHE A 68 -18.04 17.62 0.92
N TRP A 69 -17.10 16.81 0.42
CA TRP A 69 -16.07 16.18 1.24
C TRP A 69 -15.24 17.17 2.05
N ASN A 70 -14.87 18.30 1.43
CA ASN A 70 -14.09 19.32 2.11
C ASN A 70 -14.86 19.89 3.31
N TYR A 71 -16.09 20.38 3.08
CA TYR A 71 -16.94 20.94 4.11
C TYR A 71 -17.16 19.99 5.31
N VAL A 72 -17.59 18.75 5.06
CA VAL A 72 -17.93 17.79 6.14
C VAL A 72 -16.72 17.31 6.96
N MET A 73 -15.50 17.52 6.43
CA MET A 73 -14.25 17.15 7.09
C MET A 73 -13.57 18.34 7.77
N THR A 74 -13.80 19.57 7.31
CA THR A 74 -13.14 20.76 7.86
C THR A 74 -14.02 21.56 8.82
N ASP A 75 -15.33 21.59 8.59
CA ASP A 75 -16.24 22.40 9.40
C ASP A 75 -16.52 21.72 10.75
N SER A 76 -16.21 22.43 11.85
CA SER A 76 -16.41 21.92 13.21
C SER A 76 -17.87 21.90 13.65
N SER A 77 -18.75 22.66 12.98
CA SER A 77 -20.19 22.68 13.26
C SER A 77 -20.93 21.52 12.60
N CYS A 78 -20.31 20.84 11.64
CA CYS A 78 -20.91 19.72 10.92
C CYS A 78 -20.81 18.41 11.74
N ASP A 79 -21.85 18.14 12.51
CA ASP A 79 -22.07 16.89 13.25
C ASP A 79 -22.37 15.70 12.31
N CYS A 80 -22.51 14.48 12.85
CA CYS A 80 -22.76 13.30 12.03
C CYS A 80 -23.96 13.46 11.08
N TYR A 81 -25.06 14.04 11.55
CA TYR A 81 -26.27 14.23 10.76
C TYR A 81 -26.05 15.22 9.61
N CYS A 82 -25.29 16.29 9.85
CA CYS A 82 -24.84 17.19 8.80
C CYS A 82 -24.03 16.45 7.72
N LYS A 83 -23.13 15.54 8.12
CA LYS A 83 -22.28 14.78 7.17
C LYS A 83 -23.07 13.88 6.24
N VAL A 84 -24.14 13.24 6.73
CA VAL A 84 -25.01 12.38 5.92
C VAL A 84 -26.19 13.11 5.31
N SER A 85 -26.24 14.44 5.41
CA SER A 85 -27.36 15.21 4.88
C SER A 85 -27.32 15.27 3.35
N PRO A 86 -28.47 15.31 2.66
CA PRO A 86 -28.53 15.50 1.20
C PRO A 86 -27.90 16.81 0.71
N ARG A 87 -27.70 17.80 1.60
CA ARG A 87 -27.05 19.08 1.27
C ARG A 87 -25.54 18.96 1.07
N HIS A 88 -24.93 17.94 1.69
CA HIS A 88 -23.48 17.77 1.74
C HIS A 88 -23.02 16.40 1.23
N THR A 89 -23.90 15.65 0.57
CA THR A 89 -23.63 14.33 -0.02
C THR A 89 -24.09 14.30 -1.47
N LYS A 90 -23.47 13.44 -2.28
CA LYS A 90 -23.93 13.13 -3.65
C LYS A 90 -24.90 11.95 -3.67
N GLY A 91 -24.80 11.08 -2.67
CA GLY A 91 -25.70 9.95 -2.46
C GLY A 91 -25.54 9.38 -1.07
N VAL A 92 -26.65 8.91 -0.50
CA VAL A 92 -26.69 8.23 0.80
C VAL A 92 -27.61 7.03 0.69
N PHE A 93 -27.14 5.88 1.15
CA PHE A 93 -27.90 4.64 1.13
C PHE A 93 -27.97 4.04 2.52
N ASN A 94 -29.18 3.65 2.94
CA ASN A 94 -29.38 2.95 4.20
C ASN A 94 -28.96 1.48 4.03
N VAL A 95 -27.99 1.05 4.83
CA VAL A 95 -27.50 -0.32 4.81
C VAL A 95 -28.46 -1.20 5.61
N THR A 96 -28.94 -2.26 4.98
CA THR A 96 -29.80 -3.24 5.64
C THR A 96 -28.94 -4.16 6.51
N ALA A 97 -29.29 -4.29 7.79
CA ALA A 97 -28.53 -5.12 8.73
C ALA A 97 -28.87 -6.61 8.54
N THR A 98 -27.85 -7.46 8.56
CA THR A 98 -27.96 -8.93 8.44
C THR A 98 -28.25 -9.55 9.81
N ASN A 99 -29.43 -9.27 10.36
CA ASN A 99 -29.83 -9.74 11.70
C ASN A 99 -30.66 -11.05 11.68
N THR A 100 -31.07 -11.51 10.49
CA THR A 100 -31.87 -12.72 10.29
C THR A 100 -31.12 -13.72 9.43
N HIS A 101 -31.52 -14.99 9.45
CA HIS A 101 -30.88 -16.15 8.80
C HIS A 101 -30.57 -16.05 7.27
N GLN A 102 -30.78 -14.90 6.64
CA GLN A 102 -30.30 -14.56 5.30
C GLN A 102 -29.08 -13.64 5.38
N VAL A 103 -27.93 -14.24 5.09
CA VAL A 103 -26.60 -13.61 5.06
C VAL A 103 -26.33 -13.04 3.66
N THR A 104 -27.21 -12.18 3.15
CA THR A 104 -26.94 -11.48 1.88
C THR A 104 -26.41 -10.08 2.17
N PRO A 105 -25.17 -9.75 1.77
CA PRO A 105 -24.64 -8.40 1.93
C PRO A 105 -25.53 -7.36 1.24
N PHE A 106 -25.66 -6.18 1.85
CA PHE A 106 -26.30 -5.03 1.20
C PHE A 106 -25.41 -4.58 0.04
N SER A 107 -25.97 -4.54 -1.17
CA SER A 107 -25.26 -4.06 -2.36
C SER A 107 -25.78 -2.69 -2.81
N PHE A 108 -24.88 -1.86 -3.30
CA PHE A 108 -25.21 -0.59 -3.93
C PHE A 108 -24.34 -0.36 -5.16
N ASN A 109 -24.85 0.44 -6.09
CA ASN A 109 -24.13 0.84 -7.29
C ASN A 109 -24.48 2.29 -7.65
N VAL A 110 -23.47 3.08 -7.98
CA VAL A 110 -23.60 4.49 -8.38
C VAL A 110 -22.76 4.75 -9.60
N ASP A 111 -23.41 5.21 -10.66
CA ASP A 111 -22.75 5.69 -11.87
C ASP A 111 -22.32 7.16 -11.69
N ILE A 112 -21.07 7.43 -12.02
CA ILE A 112 -20.42 8.73 -11.88
C ILE A 112 -20.44 9.42 -13.24
N HIS A 113 -21.03 10.60 -13.28
CA HIS A 113 -21.15 11.42 -14.49
C HIS A 113 -20.38 12.72 -14.29
N GLU A 114 -19.22 12.84 -14.92
CA GLU A 114 -18.33 13.99 -14.81
C GLU A 114 -17.99 14.52 -16.20
N HIS A 115 -18.17 15.83 -16.44
CA HIS A 115 -18.04 16.41 -17.78
C HIS A 115 -17.02 17.54 -17.95
N LEU A 116 -16.45 18.06 -16.86
CA LEU A 116 -15.53 19.20 -16.93
C LEU A 116 -14.08 18.80 -16.74
N ARG A 117 -13.81 17.91 -15.78
CA ARG A 117 -12.46 17.51 -15.39
C ARG A 117 -12.50 16.25 -14.51
N PRO A 118 -11.38 15.53 -14.37
CA PRO A 118 -11.24 14.47 -13.39
C PRO A 118 -11.47 15.00 -11.96
N ARG A 119 -12.14 14.20 -11.12
CA ARG A 119 -12.46 14.57 -9.73
C ARG A 119 -12.26 13.42 -8.78
N PHE A 120 -11.89 13.76 -7.55
CA PHE A 120 -11.89 12.79 -6.47
C PHE A 120 -13.28 12.59 -5.91
N TRP A 121 -13.65 11.33 -5.78
CA TRP A 121 -14.85 10.88 -5.09
C TRP A 121 -14.45 10.11 -3.83
N TYR A 122 -15.27 10.20 -2.80
CA TYR A 122 -15.01 9.68 -1.47
C TYR A 122 -16.19 8.86 -1.00
N VAL A 123 -15.90 7.77 -0.30
CA VAL A 123 -16.94 6.93 0.33
C VAL A 123 -16.66 6.82 1.82
N ALA A 124 -17.71 6.98 2.61
CA ALA A 124 -17.68 6.82 4.05
C ALA A 124 -18.88 6.01 4.55
N LEU A 125 -18.68 5.29 5.64
CA LEU A 125 -19.75 4.67 6.41
C LEU A 125 -20.10 5.58 7.58
N ALA A 126 -21.40 5.71 7.86
CA ALA A 126 -21.88 6.55 8.94
C ALA A 126 -23.05 5.90 9.67
N ARG A 127 -23.08 6.05 11.00
CA ARG A 127 -24.18 5.65 11.88
C ARG A 127 -24.40 6.78 12.86
N CYS A 128 -25.34 7.66 12.55
CA CYS A 128 -25.61 8.81 13.39
C CYS A 128 -26.54 8.43 14.54
N VAL A 129 -26.11 8.73 15.76
CA VAL A 129 -26.87 8.51 16.99
C VAL A 129 -26.88 9.80 17.82
N PRO A 130 -27.98 10.12 18.51
CA PRO A 130 -28.04 11.31 19.36
C PRO A 130 -26.92 11.34 20.41
N GLY A 131 -26.24 12.48 20.51
CA GLY A 131 -25.13 12.70 21.46
C GLY A 131 -23.82 11.97 21.10
N GLY A 132 -23.72 11.33 19.93
CA GLY A 132 -22.52 10.60 19.56
C GLY A 132 -21.29 11.49 19.31
N ASP A 133 -21.47 12.68 18.73
CA ASP A 133 -20.34 13.58 18.41
C ASP A 133 -19.70 14.15 19.69
N THR A 134 -20.52 14.33 20.72
CA THR A 134 -20.12 14.73 22.08
C THR A 134 -19.52 13.56 22.88
N TYR A 135 -19.86 12.32 22.54
CA TYR A 135 -19.37 11.14 23.26
C TYR A 135 -17.89 10.87 22.92
N LYS A 136 -17.00 11.22 23.85
CA LYS A 136 -15.54 11.05 23.75
C LYS A 136 -15.00 10.41 25.04
N PRO A 137 -15.33 9.14 25.30
CA PRO A 137 -14.91 8.46 26.53
C PRO A 137 -13.40 8.24 26.55
N SER A 138 -12.82 8.16 27.76
CA SER A 138 -11.50 7.55 27.91
C SER A 138 -11.62 6.02 27.68
N PHE A 139 -10.53 5.34 27.32
CA PHE A 139 -10.59 3.89 27.05
C PHE A 139 -11.10 3.08 28.24
N ALA A 140 -10.80 3.53 29.47
CA ALA A 140 -11.25 2.89 30.70
C ALA A 140 -12.77 3.08 30.98
N GLU A 141 -13.43 4.03 30.32
CA GLU A 141 -14.85 4.37 30.51
C GLU A 141 -15.77 3.71 29.46
N ILE A 142 -15.22 2.90 28.55
CA ILE A 142 -16.00 2.23 27.51
C ILE A 142 -16.69 1.02 28.11
N THR A 143 -18.00 1.15 28.36
CA THR A 143 -18.89 0.02 28.68
C THR A 143 -19.39 -0.65 27.41
N GLU A 144 -19.79 -1.92 27.49
CA GLU A 144 -20.38 -2.65 26.35
C GLU A 144 -21.63 -1.93 25.79
N SER A 145 -22.48 -1.41 26.67
CA SER A 145 -23.70 -0.69 26.28
C SER A 145 -23.39 0.58 25.48
N ASN A 146 -22.40 1.36 25.90
CA ASN A 146 -21.97 2.55 25.18
C ASN A 146 -21.27 2.19 23.87
N PHE A 147 -20.47 1.12 23.86
CA PHE A 147 -19.84 0.64 22.65
C PHE A 147 -20.89 0.28 21.58
N ARG A 148 -21.89 -0.54 21.92
CA ARG A 148 -22.98 -0.92 21.01
C ARG A 148 -23.83 0.27 20.54
N LYS A 149 -23.91 1.34 21.35
CA LYS A 149 -24.66 2.55 21.00
C LYS A 149 -23.90 3.45 20.02
N TYR A 150 -22.63 3.74 20.29
CA TYR A 150 -21.86 4.80 19.58
C TYR A 150 -20.91 4.28 18.50
N TYR A 151 -20.63 2.97 18.49
CA TYR A 151 -19.77 2.33 17.51
C TYR A 151 -20.57 1.44 16.57
N PHE A 152 -20.00 1.17 15.41
CA PHE A 152 -20.52 0.20 14.46
C PHE A 152 -19.38 -0.69 13.97
N SER A 153 -19.72 -1.94 13.70
CA SER A 153 -18.87 -2.91 13.01
C SER A 153 -19.44 -3.21 11.64
N SER A 154 -18.58 -3.27 10.64
CA SER A 154 -19.00 -3.66 9.30
C SER A 154 -17.86 -4.26 8.48
N TRP A 155 -18.20 -5.31 7.74
CA TRP A 155 -17.41 -5.77 6.61
C TRP A 155 -17.85 -5.01 5.37
N TYR A 156 -16.90 -4.58 4.56
CA TYR A 156 -17.19 -3.87 3.33
C TYR A 156 -16.24 -4.33 2.23
N LYS A 157 -16.74 -4.26 1.00
CA LYS A 157 -15.98 -4.38 -0.23
C LYS A 157 -16.53 -3.34 -1.21
N ILE A 158 -15.76 -2.29 -1.46
CA ILE A 158 -16.11 -1.19 -2.34
C ILE A 158 -15.18 -1.24 -3.54
N HIS A 159 -15.75 -1.23 -4.73
CA HIS A 159 -15.07 -1.33 -6.00
C HIS A 159 -15.34 -0.08 -6.83
N MET A 160 -14.28 0.62 -7.21
CA MET A 160 -14.32 1.88 -7.96
C MET A 160 -13.61 1.66 -9.28
N THR A 161 -14.35 1.78 -10.39
CA THR A 161 -13.87 1.50 -11.75
C THR A 161 -14.10 2.70 -12.66
N GLN A 162 -13.18 2.95 -13.58
CA GLN A 162 -13.35 3.96 -14.63
C GLN A 162 -14.45 3.56 -15.60
N GLY A 163 -14.94 4.51 -16.40
CA GLY A 163 -16.01 4.26 -17.38
C GLY A 163 -15.63 3.24 -18.47
N ASP A 164 -14.34 3.06 -18.73
CA ASP A 164 -13.79 2.03 -19.63
C ASP A 164 -13.54 0.67 -18.94
N GLY A 165 -13.92 0.53 -17.67
CA GLY A 165 -13.64 -0.65 -16.84
C GLY A 165 -12.22 -0.67 -16.25
N GLY A 166 -11.41 0.37 -16.47
CA GLY A 166 -10.08 0.47 -15.91
C GLY A 166 -10.10 0.59 -14.38
N GLU A 167 -9.20 -0.13 -13.72
CA GLU A 167 -9.11 -0.16 -12.25
C GLU A 167 -8.21 0.95 -11.67
N LEU A 168 -7.47 1.65 -12.53
CA LEU A 168 -6.53 2.68 -12.11
C LEU A 168 -7.22 4.04 -11.95
N PRO A 169 -6.97 4.78 -10.85
CA PRO A 169 -7.38 6.17 -10.74
C PRO A 169 -6.62 7.02 -11.75
N VAL A 170 -7.19 8.16 -12.14
CA VAL A 170 -6.59 9.05 -13.16
C VAL A 170 -5.14 9.44 -12.85
N GLN A 171 -4.77 9.65 -11.58
CA GLN A 171 -3.37 9.99 -11.23
C GLN A 171 -2.36 8.88 -11.52
N GLN A 172 -2.82 7.64 -11.68
CA GLN A 172 -1.98 6.48 -11.92
C GLN A 172 -2.15 5.95 -13.36
N GLN A 173 -3.03 6.55 -14.15
CA GLN A 173 -3.14 6.24 -15.58
C GLN A 173 -1.81 6.58 -16.27
N GLY A 174 -1.39 5.72 -17.20
CA GLY A 174 -0.10 5.84 -17.90
C GLY A 174 1.12 5.34 -17.11
N MET A 175 1.01 5.08 -15.80
CA MET A 175 2.10 4.51 -15.01
C MET A 175 2.62 3.18 -15.57
N PRO A 176 1.77 2.22 -16.00
CA PRO A 176 2.26 0.99 -16.64
C PRO A 176 3.15 1.26 -17.85
N ALA A 177 2.75 2.19 -18.74
CA ALA A 177 3.51 2.53 -19.94
C ALA A 177 4.86 3.20 -19.60
N ILE A 178 4.85 4.14 -18.66
CA ILE A 178 6.08 4.81 -18.19
C ILE A 178 7.07 3.77 -17.63
N TYR A 179 6.62 2.90 -16.73
CA TYR A 179 7.50 1.89 -16.15
C TYR A 179 7.89 0.80 -17.15
N ALA A 180 7.08 0.50 -18.18
CA ALA A 180 7.48 -0.40 -19.26
C ALA A 180 8.69 0.16 -20.03
N VAL A 181 8.61 1.42 -20.46
CA VAL A 181 9.70 2.09 -21.16
C VAL A 181 10.93 2.21 -20.27
N MET A 182 10.77 2.62 -19.01
CA MET A 182 11.89 2.73 -18.07
C MET A 182 12.52 1.38 -17.75
N THR A 183 11.73 0.31 -17.67
CA THR A 183 12.25 -1.06 -17.50
C THR A 183 13.07 -1.49 -18.72
N ALA A 184 12.61 -1.20 -19.94
CA ALA A 184 13.36 -1.51 -21.16
C ALA A 184 14.69 -0.74 -21.22
N LEU A 185 14.67 0.57 -20.97
CA LEU A 185 15.86 1.42 -20.99
C LEU A 185 16.86 1.03 -19.88
N SER A 186 16.37 0.84 -18.65
CA SER A 186 17.23 0.41 -17.53
C SER A 186 17.73 -1.02 -17.70
N GLY A 187 16.96 -1.90 -18.35
CA GLY A 187 17.37 -3.25 -18.72
C GLY A 187 18.50 -3.25 -19.75
N ALA A 188 18.40 -2.41 -20.78
CA ALA A 188 19.48 -2.22 -21.76
C ALA A 188 20.75 -1.67 -21.09
N ALA A 189 20.62 -0.67 -20.21
CA ALA A 189 21.73 -0.12 -19.44
C ALA A 189 22.36 -1.18 -18.51
N ALA A 190 21.54 -1.98 -17.82
CA ALA A 190 21.99 -3.08 -16.97
C ALA A 190 22.75 -4.15 -17.77
N ALA A 191 22.24 -4.53 -18.95
CA ALA A 191 22.90 -5.47 -19.84
C ALA A 191 24.26 -4.94 -20.32
N ALA A 192 24.31 -3.68 -20.78
CA ALA A 192 25.55 -3.03 -21.19
C ALA A 192 26.56 -2.97 -20.03
N GLN A 193 26.10 -2.62 -18.83
CA GLN A 193 26.93 -2.55 -17.63
C GLN A 193 27.46 -3.92 -17.19
N ILE A 194 26.64 -4.99 -17.28
CA ILE A 194 27.09 -6.36 -17.03
C ILE A 194 28.17 -6.78 -18.04
N VAL A 195 27.98 -6.50 -19.33
CA VAL A 195 28.96 -6.82 -20.37
C VAL A 195 30.27 -6.08 -20.13
N ALA A 196 30.21 -4.77 -19.83
CA ALA A 196 31.38 -3.97 -19.48
C ALA A 196 32.09 -4.52 -18.23
N ALA A 197 31.34 -4.84 -17.17
CA ALA A 197 31.87 -5.41 -15.94
C ALA A 197 32.56 -6.77 -16.18
N ARG A 198 31.98 -7.63 -17.02
CA ARG A 198 32.59 -8.92 -17.39
C ARG A 198 33.90 -8.73 -18.16
N ARG A 199 33.94 -7.82 -19.14
CA ARG A 199 35.17 -7.51 -19.89
C ARG A 199 36.26 -6.96 -18.96
N MET A 200 35.90 -6.03 -18.08
CA MET A 200 36.84 -5.43 -17.15
C MET A 200 37.33 -6.37 -16.05
N ARG A 201 36.63 -7.47 -15.76
CA ARG A 201 37.14 -8.51 -14.83
C ARG A 201 38.30 -9.31 -15.43
N HIS A 202 38.37 -9.41 -16.76
CA HIS A 202 39.48 -10.09 -17.44
C HIS A 202 40.73 -9.21 -17.56
N SER A 203 40.58 -7.88 -17.51
CA SER A 203 41.69 -6.95 -17.32
C SER A 203 41.94 -6.72 -15.84
N GLU A 204 43.17 -6.54 -15.36
CA GLU A 204 43.46 -6.22 -13.95
C GLU A 204 42.93 -4.83 -13.49
N SER A 205 42.10 -4.17 -14.31
CA SER A 205 41.51 -2.84 -14.09
C SER A 205 40.13 -2.87 -13.42
N PHE A 206 39.72 -3.97 -12.76
CA PHE A 206 38.40 -4.06 -12.14
C PHE A 206 38.31 -3.26 -10.83
N HIS A 207 38.22 -1.93 -10.97
CA HIS A 207 38.14 -1.02 -9.84
C HIS A 207 36.84 -1.20 -9.02
N PRO A 208 36.91 -1.09 -7.68
CA PRO A 208 35.74 -1.22 -6.78
C PRO A 208 34.56 -0.28 -7.12
N ILE A 209 34.85 0.89 -7.71
CA ILE A 209 33.81 1.82 -8.18
C ILE A 209 32.90 1.18 -9.23
N MET A 210 33.46 0.39 -10.16
CA MET A 210 32.68 -0.28 -11.20
C MET A 210 31.75 -1.35 -10.63
N LYS A 211 32.14 -2.02 -9.52
CA LYS A 211 31.25 -2.95 -8.80
C LYS A 211 30.04 -2.20 -8.25
N LEU A 212 30.29 -1.07 -7.59
CA LEU A 212 29.26 -0.30 -6.92
C LEU A 212 28.31 0.38 -7.92
N LEU A 213 28.84 0.92 -9.03
CA LEU A 213 28.03 1.41 -10.16
C LEU A 213 27.16 0.28 -10.77
N THR A 214 27.74 -0.90 -10.96
CA THR A 214 27.00 -2.06 -11.50
C THR A 214 25.85 -2.46 -10.58
N MET A 215 26.06 -2.51 -9.26
CA MET A 215 24.99 -2.79 -8.29
C MET A 215 23.86 -1.74 -8.36
N VAL A 216 24.20 -0.46 -8.45
CA VAL A 216 23.20 0.61 -8.53
C VAL A 216 22.37 0.54 -9.82
N VAL A 217 23.00 0.27 -10.97
CA VAL A 217 22.27 0.11 -12.25
C VAL A 217 21.35 -1.12 -12.19
N LEU A 218 21.79 -2.22 -11.59
CA LEU A 218 20.95 -3.42 -11.41
C LEU A 218 19.76 -3.15 -10.48
N PHE A 219 19.97 -2.46 -9.37
CA PHE A 219 18.88 -2.06 -8.48
C PHE A 219 17.91 -1.06 -9.14
N PHE A 220 18.40 -0.17 -10.00
CA PHE A 220 17.54 0.72 -10.78
C PHE A 220 16.66 -0.07 -11.75
N PHE A 221 17.22 -1.06 -12.45
CA PHE A 221 16.43 -1.97 -13.29
C PHE A 221 15.40 -2.75 -12.47
N LEU A 222 15.81 -3.35 -11.35
CA LEU A 222 14.93 -4.13 -10.47
C LEU A 222 13.74 -3.31 -9.96
N CYS A 223 13.99 -2.08 -9.51
CA CYS A 223 12.94 -1.16 -9.07
C CYS A 223 11.91 -0.90 -10.17
N ASN A 224 12.36 -0.52 -11.38
CA ASN A 224 11.46 -0.22 -12.49
C ASN A 224 10.66 -1.46 -12.91
N ALA A 225 11.29 -2.64 -12.97
CA ALA A 225 10.63 -3.89 -13.31
C ALA A 225 9.54 -4.26 -12.30
N LEU A 226 9.83 -4.15 -11.00
CA LEU A 226 8.85 -4.41 -9.93
C LEU A 226 7.67 -3.42 -9.98
N LEU A 227 7.93 -2.13 -10.27
CA LEU A 227 6.86 -1.13 -10.43
C LEU A 227 6.03 -1.39 -11.69
N PHE A 228 6.66 -1.78 -12.79
CA PHE A 228 5.96 -2.19 -14.01
C PHE A 228 5.01 -3.37 -13.73
N LEU A 229 5.50 -4.42 -13.06
CA LEU A 229 4.68 -5.58 -12.68
C LEU A 229 3.54 -5.17 -11.73
N HIS A 230 3.81 -4.31 -10.74
CA HIS A 230 2.77 -3.81 -9.83
C HIS A 230 1.67 -3.05 -10.57
N PHE A 231 2.02 -2.06 -11.39
CA PHE A 231 1.02 -1.22 -12.07
C PHE A 231 0.29 -1.97 -13.19
N SER A 232 0.97 -2.88 -13.88
CA SER A 232 0.33 -3.75 -14.89
C SER A 232 -0.70 -4.66 -14.25
N THR A 233 -0.39 -5.29 -13.11
CA THR A 233 -1.37 -6.11 -12.37
C THR A 233 -2.49 -5.26 -11.78
N HIS A 234 -2.17 -4.07 -11.26
CA HIS A 234 -3.16 -3.13 -10.69
C HIS A 234 -4.22 -2.75 -11.72
N GLN A 235 -3.85 -2.52 -12.97
CA GLN A 235 -4.79 -2.15 -14.03
C GLN A 235 -5.94 -3.16 -14.22
N PHE A 236 -5.73 -4.43 -13.87
CA PHE A 236 -6.72 -5.49 -14.06
C PHE A 236 -7.39 -5.97 -12.78
N ASN A 237 -6.80 -5.73 -11.60
CA ASN A 237 -7.32 -6.25 -10.33
C ASN A 237 -7.59 -5.18 -9.27
N GLY A 238 -7.32 -3.90 -9.55
CA GLY A 238 -7.57 -2.77 -8.64
C GLY A 238 -6.74 -2.72 -7.37
N LEU A 239 -5.77 -3.61 -7.20
CA LEU A 239 -4.91 -3.68 -6.00
C LEU A 239 -3.41 -3.70 -6.34
N GLY A 240 -3.06 -4.32 -7.46
CA GLY A 240 -1.71 -4.72 -7.83
C GLY A 240 -1.13 -5.72 -6.84
N VAL A 241 0.19 -5.93 -6.90
CA VAL A 241 0.92 -6.71 -5.90
C VAL A 241 1.58 -5.75 -4.90
N PRO A 242 1.08 -5.61 -3.65
CA PRO A 242 1.62 -4.64 -2.70
C PRO A 242 3.10 -4.85 -2.39
N PHE A 243 3.52 -6.13 -2.31
CA PHE A 243 4.91 -6.49 -2.08
C PHE A 243 5.86 -5.87 -3.12
N PHE A 244 5.55 -5.99 -4.42
CA PHE A 244 6.38 -5.42 -5.49
C PHE A 244 6.50 -3.90 -5.38
N LYS A 245 5.40 -3.21 -5.05
CA LYS A 245 5.44 -1.77 -4.84
C LYS A 245 6.35 -1.38 -3.67
N TYR A 246 6.22 -2.04 -2.52
CA TYR A 246 7.03 -1.71 -1.35
C TYR A 246 8.50 -2.07 -1.54
N ALA A 247 8.79 -3.26 -2.10
CA ALA A 247 10.15 -3.69 -2.44
C ALA A 247 10.81 -2.70 -3.41
N ALA A 248 10.11 -2.32 -4.49
CA ALA A 248 10.62 -1.33 -5.43
C ALA A 248 10.89 0.02 -4.78
N LYS A 249 9.99 0.50 -3.90
CA LYS A 249 10.18 1.78 -3.20
C LYS A 249 11.38 1.77 -2.26
N ILE A 250 11.64 0.65 -1.59
CA ILE A 250 12.84 0.47 -0.75
C ILE A 250 14.09 0.50 -1.64
N THR A 251 14.13 -0.30 -2.70
CA THR A 251 15.25 -0.32 -3.67
C THR A 251 15.48 1.05 -4.32
N GLU A 252 14.41 1.78 -4.63
CA GLU A 252 14.46 3.14 -5.20
C GLU A 252 15.19 4.13 -4.27
N VAL A 253 14.94 4.04 -2.96
CA VAL A 253 15.64 4.89 -1.97
C VAL A 253 17.15 4.61 -2.01
N PHE A 254 17.55 3.34 -2.05
CA PHE A 254 18.97 2.98 -2.18
C PHE A 254 19.60 3.57 -3.43
N VAL A 255 18.94 3.46 -4.58
CA VAL A 255 19.44 4.04 -5.85
C VAL A 255 19.56 5.56 -5.77
N ARG A 256 18.54 6.25 -5.24
CA ARG A 256 18.51 7.72 -5.12
C ARG A 256 19.60 8.27 -4.21
N VAL A 257 19.98 7.53 -3.18
CA VAL A 257 21.06 7.93 -2.25
C VAL A 257 22.44 7.51 -2.77
N ALA A 258 22.57 6.30 -3.33
CA ALA A 258 23.85 5.78 -3.80
C ALA A 258 24.39 6.54 -5.02
N LEU A 259 23.53 6.95 -5.96
CA LEU A 259 23.97 7.65 -7.18
C LEU A 259 24.73 8.95 -6.90
N PRO A 260 24.21 9.91 -6.11
CA PRO A 260 24.96 11.11 -5.74
C PRO A 260 26.26 10.80 -5.01
N ILE A 261 26.27 9.84 -4.09
CA ILE A 261 27.49 9.46 -3.34
C ILE A 261 28.57 8.95 -4.29
N ILE A 262 28.21 8.11 -5.27
CA ILE A 262 29.14 7.63 -6.31
C ILE A 262 29.72 8.80 -7.10
N VAL A 263 28.85 9.71 -7.55
CA VAL A 263 29.27 10.87 -8.33
C VAL A 263 30.21 11.76 -7.53
N LEU A 264 29.95 11.98 -6.24
CA LEU A 264 30.83 12.75 -5.36
C LEU A 264 32.20 12.07 -5.18
N ILE A 265 32.23 10.77 -4.89
CA ILE A 265 33.47 9.99 -4.79
C ILE A 265 34.26 10.05 -6.11
N ALA A 266 33.56 9.91 -7.24
CA ALA A 266 34.16 9.94 -8.56
C ALA A 266 34.61 11.34 -9.01
N SER A 267 34.09 12.41 -8.42
CA SER A 267 34.44 13.79 -8.80
C SER A 267 35.54 14.37 -7.89
N PHE A 268 35.45 14.15 -6.58
CA PHE A 268 36.26 14.87 -5.60
C PHE A 268 37.49 14.12 -5.09
N LEU A 269 37.53 12.79 -5.21
CA LEU A 269 38.68 12.01 -4.75
C LEU A 269 39.61 11.71 -5.92
N SER A 270 40.91 11.61 -5.67
CA SER A 270 41.86 11.12 -6.68
C SER A 270 41.74 9.59 -6.85
N PRO A 271 42.12 9.02 -8.01
CA PRO A 271 41.92 7.60 -8.30
C PRO A 271 42.44 6.63 -7.22
N TRP A 272 43.62 6.90 -6.66
CA TRP A 272 44.23 6.07 -5.61
C TRP A 272 43.54 6.17 -4.25
N VAL A 273 42.89 7.30 -3.95
CA VAL A 273 42.08 7.46 -2.73
C VAL A 273 40.71 6.82 -2.90
N ARG A 274 40.10 6.96 -4.09
CA ARG A 274 38.78 6.39 -4.39
C ARG A 274 38.69 4.91 -4.08
N GLU A 275 39.68 4.14 -4.52
CA GLU A 275 39.71 2.70 -4.31
C GLU A 275 39.71 2.35 -2.83
N LYS A 276 40.59 2.98 -2.04
CA LYS A 276 40.66 2.80 -0.59
C LYS A 276 39.35 3.19 0.10
N THR A 277 38.75 4.32 -0.30
CA THR A 277 37.48 4.80 0.26
C THR A 277 36.33 3.83 -0.03
N VAL A 278 36.18 3.35 -1.27
CA VAL A 278 35.09 2.44 -1.64
C VAL A 278 35.26 1.09 -0.95
N VAL A 279 36.49 0.56 -0.86
CA VAL A 279 36.76 -0.68 -0.11
C VAL A 279 36.41 -0.48 1.37
N ALA A 280 36.87 0.60 2.00
CA ALA A 280 36.56 0.88 3.40
C ALA A 280 35.06 0.97 3.67
N ILE A 281 34.30 1.65 2.80
CA ILE A 281 32.83 1.73 2.91
C ILE A 281 32.21 0.34 2.79
N THR A 282 32.59 -0.42 1.76
CA THR A 282 32.02 -1.75 1.49
C THR A 282 32.31 -2.71 2.64
N THR A 283 33.55 -2.79 3.11
CA THR A 283 33.94 -3.64 4.24
C THR A 283 33.28 -3.20 5.55
N SER A 284 33.05 -1.90 5.76
CA SER A 284 32.30 -1.41 6.92
C SER A 284 30.85 -1.87 6.89
N VAL A 285 30.21 -1.79 5.72
CA VAL A 285 28.84 -2.30 5.52
C VAL A 285 28.79 -3.81 5.74
N ASP A 286 29.71 -4.57 5.16
CA ASP A 286 29.79 -6.02 5.37
C ASP A 286 29.97 -6.36 6.85
N CYS A 287 30.86 -5.65 7.56
CA CYS A 287 31.05 -5.81 9.00
C CYS A 287 29.75 -5.57 9.78
N THR A 288 29.03 -4.48 9.48
CA THR A 288 27.74 -4.23 10.13
C THR A 288 26.71 -5.31 9.83
N ILE A 289 26.65 -5.81 8.59
CA ILE A 289 25.76 -6.91 8.22
C ILE A 289 26.12 -8.17 9.01
N TYR A 290 27.39 -8.57 9.03
CA TYR A 290 27.82 -9.73 9.80
C TYR A 290 27.55 -9.57 11.29
N LEU A 291 27.79 -8.40 11.88
CA LEU A 291 27.45 -8.12 13.29
C LEU A 291 25.94 -8.26 13.55
N THR A 292 25.09 -7.75 12.65
CA THR A 292 23.63 -7.92 12.79
C THR A 292 23.19 -9.38 12.65
N LEU A 293 23.80 -10.13 11.72
CA LEU A 293 23.53 -11.56 11.54
C LEU A 293 23.97 -12.36 12.76
N ILE A 294 25.18 -12.12 13.28
CA ILE A 294 25.68 -12.73 14.51
C ILE A 294 24.74 -12.43 15.68
N TYR A 295 24.26 -11.19 15.80
CA TYR A 295 23.32 -10.79 16.85
C TYR A 295 21.94 -11.47 16.72
N MET A 296 21.41 -11.60 15.49
CA MET A 296 20.11 -12.27 15.24
C MET A 296 20.20 -13.78 15.42
N LEU A 297 21.27 -14.39 14.92
CA LEU A 297 21.50 -15.84 14.94
C LEU A 297 22.25 -16.33 16.19
N TRP A 298 22.46 -15.46 17.17
CA TRP A 298 23.17 -15.81 18.39
C TRP A 298 22.48 -16.99 19.10
N PRO A 299 23.22 -18.00 19.62
CA PRO A 299 22.65 -19.23 20.17
C PRO A 299 21.59 -19.04 21.26
N SER A 300 21.63 -17.96 22.04
CA SER A 300 20.60 -17.67 23.05
C SER A 300 19.28 -17.12 22.48
N ARG A 301 19.26 -16.67 21.21
CA ARG A 301 18.06 -16.15 20.51
C ARG A 301 17.58 -17.04 19.38
N ALA A 302 18.48 -17.80 18.76
CA ALA A 302 18.20 -18.73 17.67
C ALA A 302 17.02 -19.70 17.95
N PRO A 303 16.85 -20.29 19.16
CA PRO A 303 15.76 -21.23 19.43
C PRO A 303 14.37 -20.66 19.14
N ARG A 304 14.15 -19.37 19.45
CA ARG A 304 12.85 -18.70 19.21
C ARG A 304 12.52 -18.52 17.74
N TYR A 305 13.52 -18.44 16.86
CA TYR A 305 13.31 -18.34 15.42
C TYR A 305 13.04 -19.71 14.80
N PHE A 306 13.79 -20.72 15.22
CA PHE A 306 13.57 -22.09 14.78
C PHE A 306 12.20 -22.61 15.23
N GLU A 307 11.79 -22.40 16.49
CA GLU A 307 10.44 -22.76 16.96
C GLU A 307 9.31 -22.12 16.14
N ARG A 308 9.48 -20.85 15.73
CA ARG A 308 8.50 -20.14 14.90
C ARG A 308 8.50 -20.62 13.44
N LEU A 309 9.62 -21.10 12.93
CA LEU A 309 9.70 -21.75 11.63
C LEU A 309 9.05 -23.15 11.67
N TYR A 310 9.29 -23.93 12.74
CA TYR A 310 8.66 -25.24 12.96
C TYR A 310 7.14 -25.16 13.16
N SER A 311 6.62 -24.07 13.73
CA SER A 311 5.17 -23.90 13.86
C SER A 311 4.49 -23.57 12.53
N VAL A 312 5.23 -23.05 11.55
CA VAL A 312 4.72 -22.64 10.22
C VAL A 312 4.94 -23.73 9.16
N SER A 313 5.82 -24.71 9.39
CA SER A 313 6.10 -25.78 8.42
C SER A 313 4.96 -26.80 8.28
N SER A 314 4.82 -27.32 7.06
CA SER A 314 3.79 -28.28 6.68
C SER A 314 3.96 -29.64 7.41
N PRO A 315 2.89 -30.42 7.65
CA PRO A 315 2.99 -31.70 8.36
C PRO A 315 3.98 -32.69 7.73
N SER A 316 4.09 -32.71 6.40
CA SER A 316 4.98 -33.60 5.66
C SER A 316 6.47 -33.30 5.88
N GLU A 317 6.84 -32.04 6.12
CA GLU A 317 8.22 -31.66 6.48
C GLU A 317 8.59 -32.07 7.91
N LYS A 318 7.60 -32.17 8.81
CA LYS A 318 7.82 -32.59 10.20
C LYS A 318 8.12 -34.08 10.31
N GLU A 319 7.55 -34.89 9.42
CA GLU A 319 7.80 -36.33 9.36
C GLU A 319 9.20 -36.64 8.81
N SER A 320 9.66 -35.99 7.74
CA SER A 320 10.98 -36.28 7.16
C SER A 320 12.17 -35.92 8.07
N LEU A 321 11.98 -34.96 8.99
CA LEU A 321 13.02 -34.54 9.94
C LEU A 321 13.05 -35.39 11.21
N ARG A 322 11.94 -36.06 11.56
CA ARG A 322 11.87 -36.95 12.73
C ARG A 322 12.67 -38.23 12.52
N ASP A 323 12.77 -38.70 11.28
CA ASP A 323 13.52 -39.90 10.92
C ASP A 323 15.05 -39.71 10.88
N GLN A 324 15.56 -38.47 10.95
CA GLN A 324 17.01 -38.18 10.90
C GLN A 324 17.70 -38.03 12.27
N HIS A 325 16.97 -38.14 13.39
CA HIS A 325 17.56 -38.09 14.73
C HIS A 325 17.19 -39.33 15.53
N LEU A 326 17.96 -40.41 15.33
CA LEU A 326 18.26 -41.42 16.34
C LEU A 326 19.46 -42.28 15.90
N PRO A 327 20.70 -41.88 16.17
CA PRO A 327 21.70 -42.82 16.66
C PRO A 327 21.54 -42.91 18.18
N THR A 328 20.97 -44.01 18.64
CA THR A 328 21.13 -44.47 20.03
C THR A 328 22.62 -44.70 20.28
N GLU A 329 23.28 -43.80 21.01
CA GLU A 329 24.52 -44.14 21.70
C GLU A 329 24.16 -44.82 23.02
N GLU A 330 24.40 -46.12 23.07
CA GLU A 330 24.75 -46.79 24.33
C GLU A 330 26.15 -46.31 24.73
N LEU A 331 26.26 -45.53 25.81
CA LEU A 331 27.04 -45.86 27.01
C LEU A 331 26.75 -44.87 28.15
#